data_AF-A0A197K023-F1
#
_entry.id   AF-A0A197K023-F1
#
_cell.length_a   1.000
_cell.length_b   1.000
_cell.length_c   1.000
_cell.angle_alpha   90.00
_cell.angle_beta   90.00
_cell.angle_gamma   90.00
#
_symmetry.space_group_name_H-M   'P 1'
#
loop_
_entity.id
_entity.type
_entity.pdbx_description
1 polymer ?
#
loop_
_entity_poly.entity_id
_entity_poly.type
_entity_poly.pdbx_seq_one_letter_code
_entity_poly.pdbx_strand_id
1 'polypeptide(L)'
;MTSTTDDTTSSTYSVPSKDQKQEWAKQQSILKSNLVVVDDHPDWSLTLKDDNTHRLESTKGLRYVGGVDLSFIVGNNEDAIASLIVLSYPDFKVVYENHAKVKLTLPYIAGYLAFREVEPLLDLISTLRSTRPELEPQVILVDGCGILHPRGFGLASHLGLLSNIPTIGCSKNYLVIDNDGPLLGSNPTVLKKDFKKFVTDHPETHGLMPLTGTVTGKTYGAALAAATGKAAEGEQNPIFVSIGHKVSLETAVALVRACSRFRVPEPIRQADLKSRNEIRKWCQQQEKDAAALALAATGSTATPAANH
;
A
#
# COMPACT_ATOMS: atom_id res chain seq x y z
N MET A 1 -28.80 37.62 8.22
CA MET A 1 -28.91 36.41 7.39
C MET A 1 -27.80 36.50 6.35
N THR A 2 -26.74 35.71 6.32
CA THR A 2 -26.28 34.54 7.07
C THR A 2 -24.76 34.56 6.86
N SER A 3 -23.99 34.62 7.96
CA SER A 3 -22.54 34.48 7.89
C SER A 3 -22.20 33.01 7.70
N THR A 4 -21.64 32.66 6.55
CA THR A 4 -20.97 31.39 6.33
C THR A 4 -19.59 31.46 6.95
N THR A 5 -19.44 30.86 8.12
CA THR A 5 -18.16 30.54 8.74
C THR A 5 -17.49 29.41 7.94
N ASP A 6 -16.42 29.76 7.24
CA ASP A 6 -15.48 28.80 6.64
C ASP A 6 -14.69 28.16 7.79
N ASP A 7 -15.07 26.94 8.15
CA ASP A 7 -14.38 26.15 9.17
C ASP A 7 -13.15 25.49 8.53
N THR A 8 -12.12 26.30 8.31
CA THR A 8 -10.79 25.84 7.92
C THR A 8 -10.05 25.40 9.16
N THR A 9 -10.14 24.11 9.49
CA THR A 9 -9.21 23.49 10.45
C THR A 9 -7.79 23.63 9.93
N SER A 10 -7.10 24.63 10.47
CA SER A 10 -5.69 24.94 10.29
C SER A 10 -4.83 23.71 10.56
N SER A 11 -4.33 23.10 9.50
CA SER A 11 -3.23 22.13 9.56
C SER A 11 -1.97 22.89 9.98
N THR A 12 -1.53 22.73 11.22
CA THR A 12 -0.39 23.43 11.86
C THR A 12 1.00 23.03 11.34
N TYR A 13 1.10 22.47 10.13
CA TYR A 13 2.38 22.06 9.57
C TYR A 13 3.08 23.18 8.81
N SER A 14 4.34 23.41 9.15
CA SER A 14 5.25 24.20 8.33
C SER A 14 5.44 23.50 6.98
N VAL A 15 5.34 24.28 5.89
CA VAL A 15 5.70 23.79 4.56
C VAL A 15 7.15 23.28 4.64
N PRO A 16 7.43 22.02 4.28
CA PRO A 16 8.77 21.46 4.40
C PRO A 16 9.77 22.32 3.62
N SER A 17 10.87 22.68 4.27
CA SER A 17 11.90 23.56 3.72
C SER A 17 12.46 22.98 2.42
N LYS A 18 13.02 23.86 1.57
CA LYS A 18 13.73 23.41 0.36
C LYS A 18 14.84 22.42 0.71
N ASP A 19 15.54 22.65 1.82
CA ASP A 19 16.63 21.81 2.30
C ASP A 19 16.12 20.42 2.70
N GLN A 20 14.98 20.32 3.40
CA GLN A 20 14.38 19.04 3.77
C GLN A 20 14.03 18.20 2.52
N LYS A 21 13.47 18.84 1.49
CA LYS A 21 13.13 18.17 0.23
C LYS A 21 14.38 17.68 -0.52
N GLN A 22 15.45 18.47 -0.48
CA GLN A 22 16.72 18.09 -1.09
C GLN A 22 17.38 16.92 -0.37
N GLU A 23 17.38 16.93 0.96
CA GLU A 23 17.93 15.84 1.76
C GLU A 23 17.16 14.53 1.52
N TRP A 24 15.83 14.57 1.56
CA TRP A 24 15.02 13.39 1.24
C TRP A 24 15.21 12.91 -0.20
N ALA A 25 15.40 13.82 -1.17
CA ALA A 25 15.68 13.42 -2.55
C ALA A 25 17.03 12.69 -2.66
N LYS A 26 18.05 13.18 -1.94
CA LYS A 26 19.37 12.57 -1.87
C LYS A 26 19.29 11.20 -1.22
N GLN A 27 18.61 11.06 -0.09
CA GLN A 27 18.41 9.78 0.59
C GLN A 27 17.69 8.77 -0.30
N GLN A 28 16.59 9.15 -0.96
CA GLN A 28 15.91 8.26 -1.91
C GLN A 28 16.83 7.83 -3.05
N SER A 29 17.68 8.72 -3.55
CA SER A 29 18.60 8.38 -4.64
C SER A 29 19.65 7.35 -4.20
N ILE A 30 20.18 7.50 -2.99
CA ILE A 30 21.13 6.55 -2.38
C ILE A 30 20.45 5.20 -2.12
N LEU A 31 19.25 5.19 -1.55
CA LEU A 31 18.53 3.95 -1.29
C LEU A 31 18.14 3.25 -2.59
N LYS A 32 17.64 4.01 -3.58
CA LYS A 32 17.26 3.50 -4.89
C LYS A 32 18.41 2.79 -5.62
N SER A 33 19.65 3.27 -5.49
CA SER A 33 20.79 2.61 -6.14
C SER A 33 21.07 1.20 -5.59
N ASN A 34 20.48 0.83 -4.46
CA ASN A 34 20.57 -0.50 -3.86
C ASN A 34 19.35 -1.39 -4.15
N LEU A 35 18.39 -0.94 -4.97
CA LEU A 35 17.25 -1.78 -5.35
C LEU A 35 17.68 -2.92 -6.29
N VAL A 36 17.30 -4.14 -5.91
CA VAL A 36 17.29 -5.30 -6.80
C VAL A 36 15.93 -5.36 -7.50
N VAL A 37 15.94 -5.34 -8.83
CA VAL A 37 14.73 -5.33 -9.68
C VAL A 37 14.57 -6.60 -10.53
N VAL A 38 15.24 -7.66 -10.09
CA VAL A 38 15.18 -9.01 -10.65
C VAL A 38 14.85 -9.98 -9.52
N ASP A 39 14.50 -11.21 -9.86
CA ASP A 39 14.23 -12.25 -8.87
C ASP A 39 15.51 -12.57 -8.08
N ASP A 40 15.48 -12.30 -6.78
CA ASP A 40 16.55 -12.58 -5.82
C ASP A 40 15.95 -13.18 -4.54
N HIS A 41 15.41 -14.38 -4.69
CA HIS A 41 14.74 -15.12 -3.64
C HIS A 41 15.01 -16.63 -3.79
N PRO A 42 16.17 -17.14 -3.34
CA PRO A 42 16.57 -18.53 -3.61
C PRO A 42 15.68 -19.59 -2.93
N ASP A 43 14.97 -19.22 -1.86
CA ASP A 43 14.19 -20.15 -1.05
C ASP A 43 12.82 -20.52 -1.67
N TRP A 44 12.41 -19.81 -2.73
CA TRP A 44 11.18 -20.10 -3.45
C TRP A 44 11.28 -19.69 -4.91
N SER A 45 10.55 -20.39 -5.77
CA SER A 45 10.54 -20.12 -7.20
C SER A 45 9.15 -20.26 -7.77
N LEU A 46 8.94 -19.63 -8.91
CA LEU A 46 7.72 -19.73 -9.70
C LEU A 46 8.07 -20.28 -11.06
N THR A 47 7.17 -21.08 -11.61
CA THR A 47 7.17 -21.41 -13.03
C THR A 47 6.00 -20.68 -13.66
N LEU A 48 6.28 -19.88 -14.68
CA LEU A 48 5.27 -19.18 -15.46
C LEU A 48 4.90 -20.01 -16.69
N LYS A 49 3.68 -19.85 -17.18
CA LYS A 49 3.27 -20.44 -18.45
C LYS A 49 4.09 -19.85 -19.60
N ASP A 50 4.46 -20.70 -20.55
CA ASP A 50 5.16 -20.31 -21.78
C ASP A 50 4.19 -19.71 -22.81
N ASP A 51 3.54 -18.62 -22.43
CA ASP A 51 2.54 -17.92 -23.24
C ASP A 51 2.65 -16.39 -23.16
N ASN A 52 3.70 -15.87 -22.51
CA ASN A 52 3.93 -14.44 -22.25
C ASN A 52 2.80 -13.73 -21.48
N THR A 53 1.90 -14.48 -20.82
CA THR A 53 0.78 -13.90 -20.07
C THR A 53 1.14 -13.58 -18.63
N HIS A 54 2.34 -13.98 -18.18
CA HIS A 54 2.79 -13.92 -16.79
C HIS A 54 1.77 -14.55 -15.84
N ARG A 55 1.21 -15.69 -16.26
CA ARG A 55 0.35 -16.52 -15.42
C ARG A 55 1.19 -17.60 -14.78
N LEU A 56 0.90 -17.86 -13.51
CA LEU A 56 1.54 -18.92 -12.77
C LEU A 56 1.13 -20.30 -13.30
N GLU A 57 2.11 -21.18 -13.50
CA GLU A 57 1.91 -22.61 -13.70
C GLU A 57 2.06 -23.36 -12.37
N SER A 58 3.15 -23.11 -11.64
CA SER A 58 3.38 -23.72 -10.32
C SER A 58 4.27 -22.84 -9.43
N THR A 59 4.24 -23.10 -8.13
CA THR A 59 5.19 -22.54 -7.16
C THR A 59 5.95 -23.66 -6.47
N LYS A 60 7.20 -23.37 -6.08
CA LYS A 60 7.99 -24.23 -5.20
C LYS A 60 8.46 -23.41 -4.02
N GLY A 61 8.27 -23.91 -2.81
CA GLY A 61 8.77 -23.29 -1.59
C GLY A 61 7.96 -22.10 -1.07
N LEU A 62 7.11 -21.44 -1.88
CA LEU A 62 6.26 -20.32 -1.45
C LEU A 62 5.10 -20.81 -0.56
N ARG A 63 5.13 -20.41 0.71
CA ARG A 63 4.20 -20.77 1.79
C ARG A 63 3.45 -19.59 2.36
N TYR A 64 4.08 -18.41 2.43
CA TYR A 64 3.50 -17.24 3.08
C TYR A 64 3.64 -15.98 2.24
N VAL A 65 2.54 -15.25 2.10
CA VAL A 65 2.48 -13.95 1.43
C VAL A 65 1.97 -12.90 2.42
N GLY A 66 2.73 -11.82 2.55
CA GLY A 66 2.39 -10.69 3.40
C GLY A 66 1.56 -9.64 2.67
N GLY A 67 0.73 -8.93 3.40
CA GLY A 67 0.01 -7.74 2.97
C GLY A 67 0.19 -6.64 3.98
N VAL A 68 0.48 -5.43 3.51
CA VAL A 68 0.55 -4.24 4.37
C VAL A 68 -0.37 -3.14 3.88
N ASP A 69 -0.90 -2.40 4.85
CA ASP A 69 -1.75 -1.23 4.63
C ASP A 69 -1.50 -0.19 5.74
N LEU A 70 -1.71 1.08 5.42
CA LEU A 70 -1.74 2.17 6.38
C LEU A 70 -3.02 2.97 6.18
N SER A 71 -3.98 2.78 7.09
CA SER A 71 -5.30 3.41 7.00
C SER A 71 -5.41 4.59 7.93
N PHE A 72 -5.76 5.75 7.38
CA PHE A 72 -5.96 6.98 8.14
C PHE A 72 -7.35 7.04 8.78
N ILE A 73 -7.44 7.70 9.94
CA ILE A 73 -8.73 7.99 10.58
C ILE A 73 -9.49 9.05 9.77
N VAL A 74 -10.80 8.86 9.64
CA VAL A 74 -11.64 9.79 8.88
C VAL A 74 -11.60 11.17 9.53
N GLY A 75 -11.26 12.19 8.74
CA GLY A 75 -11.12 13.57 9.22
C GLY A 75 -9.76 13.88 9.86
N ASN A 76 -8.81 12.93 9.88
CA ASN A 76 -7.49 13.11 10.48
C ASN A 76 -6.38 12.50 9.58
N ASN A 77 -5.41 13.33 9.18
CA ASN A 77 -4.31 12.92 8.29
C ASN A 77 -2.99 12.60 9.03
N GLU A 78 -3.03 12.60 10.36
CA GLU A 78 -1.91 12.30 11.26
C GLU A 78 -2.09 10.92 11.86
N ASP A 79 -3.27 10.64 12.42
CA ASP A 79 -3.52 9.38 13.08
C ASP A 79 -3.91 8.31 12.05
N ALA A 80 -3.20 7.19 12.11
CA ALA A 80 -3.41 6.05 11.22
C ALA A 80 -3.22 4.72 11.96
N ILE A 81 -3.70 3.65 11.33
CA ILE A 81 -3.40 2.27 11.71
C ILE A 81 -2.51 1.67 10.63
N ALA A 82 -1.27 1.35 11.01
CA ALA A 82 -0.40 0.47 10.25
C ALA A 82 -0.82 -0.99 10.48
N SER A 83 -0.79 -1.80 9.43
CA SER A 83 -1.31 -3.17 9.45
C SER A 83 -0.38 -4.10 8.67
N LEU A 84 -0.03 -5.24 9.27
CA LEU A 84 0.69 -6.34 8.65
C LEU A 84 -0.14 -7.61 8.81
N ILE A 85 -0.50 -8.21 7.68
CA ILE A 85 -1.19 -9.50 7.61
C ILE A 85 -0.30 -10.49 6.90
N VAL A 86 -0.20 -11.72 7.41
CA VAL A 86 0.42 -12.84 6.69
C VAL A 86 -0.65 -13.87 6.37
N LEU A 87 -0.68 -14.31 5.12
CA LEU A 87 -1.55 -15.38 4.66
C LEU A 87 -0.74 -16.60 4.26
N SER A 88 -1.28 -17.78 4.52
CA SER A 88 -0.81 -19.01 3.88
C SER A 88 -1.10 -18.97 2.39
N TYR A 89 -0.21 -19.56 1.60
CA TYR A 89 -0.30 -19.68 0.15
C TYR A 89 -0.32 -21.17 -0.23
N PRO A 90 -1.20 -21.61 -1.16
CA PRO A 90 -2.10 -20.81 -2.00
C PRO A 90 -3.53 -20.63 -1.45
N ASP A 91 -3.83 -21.07 -0.23
CA ASP A 91 -5.22 -21.12 0.29
C ASP A 91 -5.71 -19.81 0.94
N PHE A 92 -4.82 -18.82 1.11
CA PHE A 92 -5.11 -17.47 1.61
C PHE A 92 -5.81 -17.44 2.96
N LYS A 93 -5.40 -18.31 3.91
CA LYS A 93 -5.85 -18.21 5.30
C LYS A 93 -4.95 -17.22 6.05
N VAL A 94 -5.55 -16.32 6.82
CA VAL A 94 -4.79 -15.42 7.70
C VAL A 94 -4.14 -16.25 8.81
N VAL A 95 -2.81 -16.25 8.86
CA VAL A 95 -2.01 -16.98 9.87
C VAL A 95 -1.33 -16.05 10.87
N TYR A 96 -1.26 -14.75 10.55
CA TYR A 96 -0.75 -13.71 11.44
C TYR A 96 -1.43 -12.37 11.12
N GLU A 97 -1.72 -11.60 12.15
CA GLU A 97 -2.17 -10.21 12.06
C GLU A 97 -1.49 -9.38 13.15
N ASN A 98 -1.02 -8.19 12.80
CA ASN A 98 -0.50 -7.22 13.75
C ASN A 98 -0.82 -5.80 13.28
N HIS A 99 -1.13 -4.93 14.23
CA HIS A 99 -1.58 -3.57 13.99
C HIS A 99 -0.91 -2.60 14.96
N ALA A 100 -0.54 -1.42 14.47
CA ALA A 100 0.01 -0.35 15.29
C ALA A 100 -0.75 0.94 15.03
N LYS A 101 -1.16 1.60 16.13
CA LYS A 101 -1.62 2.99 16.08
C LYS A 101 -0.41 3.87 15.89
N VAL A 102 -0.42 4.69 14.86
CA VAL A 102 0.69 5.56 14.53
C VAL A 102 0.23 6.97 14.30
N LYS A 103 1.05 7.91 14.75
CA LYS A 103 0.86 9.33 14.50
C LYS A 103 1.94 9.81 13.54
N LEU A 104 1.54 10.13 12.31
CA LEU A 104 2.43 10.58 11.25
C LEU A 104 2.73 12.07 11.40
N THR A 105 3.84 12.38 12.05
CA THR A 105 4.26 13.76 12.40
C THR A 105 4.90 14.53 11.24
N LEU A 106 5.31 13.86 10.17
CA LEU A 106 5.87 14.49 8.98
C LEU A 106 4.77 15.03 8.06
N PRO A 107 4.97 16.19 7.39
CA PRO A 107 3.98 16.75 6.46
C PRO A 107 3.81 15.91 5.19
N TYR A 108 2.62 15.92 4.59
CA TYR A 108 2.39 15.27 3.29
C TYR A 108 3.13 16.00 2.17
N ILE A 109 4.10 15.31 1.56
CA ILE A 109 4.75 15.77 0.33
C ILE A 109 4.57 14.70 -0.74
N ALA A 110 3.93 15.06 -1.84
CA ALA A 110 3.82 14.19 -3.00
C ALA A 110 5.21 13.69 -3.45
N GLY A 111 5.35 12.38 -3.62
CA GLY A 111 6.62 11.74 -3.97
C GLY A 111 7.57 11.43 -2.81
N TYR A 112 7.16 11.69 -1.56
CA TYR A 112 7.93 11.38 -0.34
C TYR A 112 7.11 10.66 0.73
N LEU A 113 5.91 10.20 0.39
CA LEU A 113 4.97 9.53 1.29
C LEU A 113 5.63 8.35 2.04
N ALA A 114 6.52 7.63 1.37
CA ALA A 114 7.23 6.50 1.94
C ALA A 114 8.04 6.84 3.21
N PHE A 115 8.54 8.07 3.38
CA PHE A 115 9.24 8.46 4.60
C PHE A 115 8.33 8.55 5.83
N ARG A 116 7.02 8.76 5.62
CA ARG A 116 6.04 8.78 6.72
C ARG A 116 5.61 7.36 7.09
N GLU A 117 5.49 6.50 6.08
CA GLU A 117 4.76 5.24 6.22
C GLU A 117 5.65 4.01 6.42
N VAL A 118 6.93 4.08 6.05
CA VAL A 118 7.81 2.91 6.07
C VAL A 118 8.17 2.46 7.50
N GLU A 119 8.44 3.39 8.41
CA GLU A 119 8.88 3.08 9.78
C GLU A 119 7.82 2.27 10.55
N PRO A 120 6.54 2.69 10.61
CA PRO A 120 5.47 1.87 11.20
C PRO A 120 5.40 0.44 10.67
N LEU A 121 5.59 0.26 9.36
CA LEU A 121 5.50 -1.05 8.73
C LEU A 121 6.75 -1.91 9.03
N LEU A 122 7.93 -1.29 9.10
CA LEU A 122 9.16 -1.97 9.52
C LEU A 122 9.08 -2.46 10.96
N ASP A 123 8.49 -1.67 11.87
CA ASP A 123 8.29 -2.08 13.26
C ASP A 123 7.40 -3.32 13.38
N LEU A 124 6.34 -3.40 12.56
CA LEU A 124 5.47 -4.58 12.50
C LEU A 124 6.23 -5.81 11.97
N ILE A 125 7.07 -5.65 10.95
CA ILE A 125 7.92 -6.73 10.41
C ILE A 125 8.96 -7.18 11.45
N SER A 126 9.61 -6.25 12.14
CA SER A 126 10.57 -6.54 13.22
C SER A 126 9.91 -7.29 14.38
N THR A 127 8.68 -6.89 14.73
CA THR A 127 7.87 -7.58 15.73
C THR A 127 7.52 -9.00 15.27
N LEU A 128 7.11 -9.20 14.02
CA LEU A 128 6.87 -10.53 13.46
C LEU A 128 8.13 -11.41 13.55
N ARG A 129 9.28 -10.90 13.12
CA ARG A 129 10.56 -11.63 13.14
C ARG A 129 10.98 -12.06 14.54
N SER A 130 10.75 -11.22 15.54
CA SER A 130 11.11 -11.53 16.93
C SER A 130 10.10 -12.44 17.64
N THR A 131 8.83 -12.40 17.27
CA THR A 131 7.75 -13.12 17.98
C THR A 131 7.29 -14.40 17.29
N ARG A 132 7.29 -14.44 15.96
CA ARG A 132 6.78 -15.54 15.11
C ARG A 132 7.62 -15.68 13.83
N PRO A 133 8.95 -15.89 13.92
CA PRO A 133 9.83 -15.95 12.74
C PRO A 133 9.45 -17.02 11.72
N GLU A 134 8.82 -18.12 12.15
CA GLU A 134 8.36 -19.19 11.28
C GLU A 134 7.23 -18.77 10.33
N LEU A 135 6.59 -17.63 10.60
CA LEU A 135 5.53 -17.03 9.80
C LEU A 135 6.02 -15.83 8.98
N GLU A 136 7.34 -15.60 8.88
CA GLU A 136 7.87 -14.51 8.05
C GLU A 136 7.44 -14.70 6.58
N PRO A 137 6.78 -13.69 5.96
CA PRO A 137 6.34 -13.80 4.59
C PRO A 137 7.54 -13.79 3.64
N GLN A 138 7.46 -14.61 2.60
CA GLN A 138 8.50 -14.70 1.59
C GLN A 138 8.42 -13.58 0.56
N VAL A 139 7.26 -12.91 0.48
CA VAL A 139 7.00 -11.74 -0.34
C VAL A 139 5.89 -10.91 0.29
N ILE A 140 5.99 -9.59 0.24
CA ILE A 140 4.98 -8.66 0.76
C ILE A 140 4.37 -7.85 -0.37
N LEU A 141 3.05 -7.87 -0.47
CA LEU A 141 2.26 -7.00 -1.34
C LEU A 141 1.89 -5.74 -0.57
N VAL A 142 2.21 -4.58 -1.15
CA VAL A 142 2.10 -3.27 -0.51
C VAL A 142 1.02 -2.45 -1.22
N ASP A 143 0.05 -1.88 -0.48
CA ASP A 143 -0.89 -0.88 -1.04
C ASP A 143 -0.14 0.43 -1.30
N GLY A 144 0.52 0.51 -2.45
CA GLY A 144 1.41 1.62 -2.78
C GLY A 144 2.31 1.29 -3.96
N CYS A 145 3.02 2.30 -4.45
CA CYS A 145 3.92 2.14 -5.59
C CYS A 145 5.29 1.57 -5.18
N GLY A 146 5.93 0.83 -6.08
CA GLY A 146 7.36 0.53 -6.07
C GLY A 146 8.11 1.45 -7.03
N ILE A 147 8.73 0.90 -8.07
CA ILE A 147 9.44 1.68 -9.10
C ILE A 147 8.51 2.50 -10.01
N LEU A 148 7.20 2.22 -10.04
CA LEU A 148 6.19 3.02 -10.74
C LEU A 148 5.86 4.27 -9.91
N HIS A 149 6.83 5.17 -9.83
CA HIS A 149 6.83 6.33 -8.96
C HIS A 149 7.63 7.45 -9.65
N PRO A 150 7.31 8.75 -9.46
CA PRO A 150 8.03 9.85 -10.12
C PRO A 150 9.55 9.82 -9.88
N ARG A 151 9.98 9.30 -8.72
CA ARG A 151 11.41 9.11 -8.37
C ARG A 151 11.91 7.68 -8.56
N GLY A 152 11.05 6.74 -8.96
CA GLY A 152 11.36 5.32 -9.10
C GLY A 152 11.72 4.64 -7.77
N PHE A 153 11.14 5.13 -6.66
CA PHE A 153 11.40 4.65 -5.30
C PHE A 153 10.18 4.94 -4.40
N GLY A 154 9.09 4.21 -4.61
CA GLY A 154 7.87 4.31 -3.80
C GLY A 154 7.94 3.49 -2.50
N LEU A 155 6.82 3.43 -1.77
CA LEU A 155 6.72 2.73 -0.48
C LEU A 155 7.13 1.25 -0.57
N ALA A 156 6.70 0.53 -1.61
CA ALA A 156 7.02 -0.89 -1.75
C ALA A 156 8.52 -1.12 -1.91
N SER A 157 9.18 -0.27 -2.70
CA SER A 157 10.63 -0.30 -2.88
C SER A 157 11.37 0.06 -1.59
N HIS A 158 10.91 1.08 -0.88
CA HIS A 158 11.52 1.52 0.37
C HIS A 158 11.41 0.44 1.46
N LEU A 159 10.21 -0.10 1.66
CA LEU A 159 9.95 -1.16 2.62
C LEU A 159 10.74 -2.42 2.31
N GLY A 160 10.77 -2.85 1.04
CA GLY A 160 11.48 -4.06 0.63
C GLY A 160 12.98 -3.95 0.83
N LEU A 161 13.57 -2.80 0.46
CA LEU A 161 14.99 -2.55 0.67
C LEU A 161 15.38 -2.60 2.14
N LEU A 162 14.64 -1.91 3.02
CA LEU A 162 14.97 -1.84 4.44
C LEU A 162 14.65 -3.13 5.20
N SER A 163 13.59 -3.84 4.80
CA SER A 163 13.25 -5.13 5.41
C SER A 163 14.10 -6.28 4.84
N ASN A 164 14.71 -6.13 3.66
CA ASN A 164 15.33 -7.20 2.87
C ASN A 164 14.36 -8.35 2.58
N ILE A 165 13.07 -8.02 2.39
CA ILE A 165 12.03 -8.97 1.95
C ILE A 165 11.63 -8.60 0.53
N PRO A 166 11.41 -9.58 -0.37
CA PRO A 166 10.81 -9.32 -1.68
C PRO A 166 9.49 -8.53 -1.55
N THR A 167 9.35 -7.43 -2.28
CA THR A 167 8.15 -6.58 -2.22
C THR A 167 7.58 -6.27 -3.59
N ILE A 168 6.25 -6.16 -3.65
CA ILE A 168 5.49 -5.79 -4.85
C ILE A 168 4.58 -4.62 -4.52
N GLY A 169 4.70 -3.54 -5.30
CA GLY A 169 3.81 -2.40 -5.18
C GLY A 169 2.53 -2.61 -5.97
N CYS A 170 1.39 -2.50 -5.31
CA CYS A 170 0.06 -2.59 -5.90
C CYS A 170 -0.72 -1.32 -5.60
N SER A 171 -0.93 -0.47 -6.61
CA SER A 171 -1.65 0.80 -6.42
C SER A 171 -2.97 0.84 -7.18
N LYS A 172 -3.99 1.46 -6.56
CA LYS A 172 -5.29 1.76 -7.21
C LYS A 172 -5.22 2.99 -8.11
N ASN A 173 -4.22 3.85 -7.88
CA ASN A 173 -4.01 5.11 -8.58
C ASN A 173 -2.68 5.09 -9.32
N TYR A 174 -2.65 5.70 -10.50
CA TYR A 174 -1.43 5.85 -11.28
C TYR A 174 -0.72 7.16 -10.91
N LEU A 175 0.58 7.09 -10.64
CA LEU A 175 1.43 8.26 -10.42
C LEU A 175 2.16 8.60 -11.72
N VAL A 176 1.99 9.84 -12.21
CA VAL A 176 2.62 10.32 -13.44
C VAL A 176 4.14 10.42 -13.26
N ILE A 177 4.89 9.95 -14.26
CA ILE A 177 6.36 10.07 -14.30
C ILE A 177 6.71 11.19 -15.28
N ASP A 178 6.99 12.38 -14.74
CA ASP A 178 7.10 13.61 -15.55
C ASP A 178 8.21 13.57 -16.61
N ASN A 179 9.31 12.85 -16.34
CA ASN A 179 10.52 12.88 -17.15
C ASN A 179 10.56 11.84 -18.29
N ASP A 180 9.51 11.03 -18.46
CA ASP A 180 9.48 9.95 -19.46
C ASP A 180 8.24 9.98 -20.36
N GLY A 181 7.61 11.16 -20.42
CA GLY A 181 6.30 11.35 -21.04
C GLY A 181 5.18 10.62 -20.30
N PRO A 182 3.92 10.75 -20.75
CA PRO A 182 2.84 9.95 -20.20
C PRO A 182 3.12 8.46 -20.50
N LEU A 183 3.05 7.57 -19.50
CA LEU A 183 3.14 6.11 -19.66
C LEU A 183 1.89 5.52 -20.34
N LEU A 184 1.37 6.16 -21.39
CA LEU A 184 -0.04 6.19 -21.84
C LEU A 184 -0.95 7.03 -20.93
N GLY A 185 -1.68 7.96 -21.55
CA GLY A 185 -2.63 8.88 -20.91
C GLY A 185 -2.00 10.06 -20.15
N SER A 186 -2.37 11.28 -20.53
CA SER A 186 -1.94 12.52 -19.87
C SER A 186 -2.47 12.68 -18.44
N ASN A 187 -3.43 11.82 -18.02
CA ASN A 187 -4.01 11.77 -16.68
C ASN A 187 -4.63 10.38 -16.38
N PRO A 188 -4.96 10.07 -15.10
CA PRO A 188 -5.49 8.76 -14.70
C PRO A 188 -6.81 8.34 -15.38
N THR A 189 -7.66 9.30 -15.78
CA THR A 189 -8.93 9.00 -16.45
C THR A 189 -8.69 8.47 -17.85
N VAL A 190 -7.76 9.09 -18.59
CA VAL A 190 -7.37 8.64 -19.93
C VAL A 190 -6.73 7.25 -19.84
N LEU A 191 -5.83 7.03 -18.89
CA LEU A 191 -5.18 5.72 -18.70
C LEU A 191 -6.20 4.58 -18.46
N LYS A 192 -7.26 4.83 -17.69
CA LYS A 192 -8.33 3.83 -17.49
C LYS A 192 -9.09 3.53 -18.78
N LYS A 193 -9.34 4.54 -19.62
CA LYS A 193 -9.98 4.35 -20.92
C LYS A 193 -9.08 3.57 -21.87
N ASP A 194 -7.80 3.93 -21.92
CA ASP A 194 -6.79 3.28 -22.75
C ASP A 194 -6.61 1.82 -22.33
N PHE A 195 -6.57 1.54 -21.02
CA PHE A 195 -6.54 0.19 -20.49
C PHE A 195 -7.75 -0.65 -20.94
N LYS A 196 -8.97 -0.12 -20.83
CA LYS A 196 -10.18 -0.84 -21.27
C LYS A 196 -10.14 -1.15 -22.76
N LYS A 197 -9.70 -0.17 -23.58
CA LYS A 197 -9.53 -0.37 -25.01
C LYS A 197 -8.46 -1.44 -25.29
N PHE A 198 -7.30 -1.35 -24.65
CA PHE A 198 -6.21 -2.30 -24.80
C PHE A 198 -6.65 -3.73 -24.48
N VAL A 199 -7.31 -3.96 -23.35
CA VAL A 199 -7.78 -5.31 -22.96
C VAL A 199 -8.84 -5.85 -23.93
N THR A 200 -9.64 -4.97 -24.54
CA THR A 200 -10.63 -5.35 -25.56
C THR A 200 -9.95 -5.73 -26.87
N ASP A 201 -8.95 -4.95 -27.29
CA ASP A 201 -8.23 -5.17 -28.55
C ASP A 201 -7.23 -6.33 -28.46
N HIS A 202 -6.75 -6.63 -27.24
CA HIS A 202 -5.68 -7.60 -26.95
C HIS A 202 -6.10 -8.66 -25.91
N PRO A 203 -7.16 -9.46 -26.17
CA PRO A 203 -7.64 -10.47 -25.23
C PRO A 203 -6.59 -11.52 -24.86
N GLU A 204 -5.61 -11.78 -25.73
CA GLU A 204 -4.47 -12.69 -25.52
C GLU A 204 -3.56 -12.28 -24.36
N THR A 205 -3.56 -10.99 -23.98
CA THR A 205 -2.76 -10.48 -22.85
C THR A 205 -3.35 -10.85 -21.51
N HIS A 206 -4.58 -11.39 -21.49
CA HIS A 206 -5.34 -11.69 -20.28
C HIS A 206 -5.39 -10.50 -19.30
N GLY A 207 -5.61 -9.31 -19.83
CA GLY A 207 -5.81 -8.11 -19.03
C GLY A 207 -4.52 -7.49 -18.49
N LEU A 208 -3.36 -7.77 -19.12
CA LEU A 208 -2.07 -7.21 -18.75
C LEU A 208 -1.61 -6.18 -19.79
N MET A 209 -1.47 -4.93 -19.37
CA MET A 209 -0.95 -3.85 -20.19
C MET A 209 0.35 -3.29 -19.59
N PRO A 210 1.50 -3.40 -20.27
CA PRO A 210 2.76 -2.78 -19.81
C PRO A 210 2.64 -1.26 -19.72
N LEU A 211 3.30 -0.66 -18.72
CA LEU A 211 3.39 0.79 -18.54
C LEU A 211 4.81 1.25 -18.89
N THR A 212 4.98 1.68 -20.13
CA THR A 212 6.29 1.97 -20.72
C THR A 212 6.45 3.45 -21.05
N GLY A 213 7.61 4.00 -20.69
CA GLY A 213 8.03 5.37 -20.99
C GLY A 213 8.07 5.61 -22.49
N THR A 214 7.40 6.67 -22.96
CA THR A 214 7.40 7.00 -24.39
C THR A 214 8.73 7.60 -24.84
N VAL A 215 9.53 8.13 -23.91
CA VAL A 215 10.81 8.78 -24.23
C VAL A 215 11.96 7.77 -24.10
N THR A 216 12.05 7.05 -23.00
CA THR A 216 13.16 6.13 -22.71
C THR A 216 12.89 4.69 -23.15
N GLY A 217 11.63 4.32 -23.41
CA GLY A 217 11.23 2.92 -23.65
C GLY A 217 11.28 2.04 -22.40
N LYS A 218 11.53 2.60 -21.22
CA LYS A 218 11.60 1.84 -19.96
C LYS A 218 10.21 1.43 -19.48
N THR A 219 10.03 0.16 -19.14
CA THR A 219 8.84 -0.31 -18.43
C THR A 219 8.96 -0.07 -16.93
N TYR A 220 7.98 0.64 -16.36
CA TYR A 220 7.94 0.97 -14.92
C TYR A 220 7.01 0.06 -14.12
N GLY A 221 6.14 -0.67 -14.81
CA GLY A 221 5.15 -1.54 -14.18
C GLY A 221 4.15 -2.04 -15.21
N ALA A 222 3.01 -2.52 -14.72
CA ALA A 222 1.91 -2.95 -15.57
C ALA A 222 0.56 -2.57 -14.96
N ALA A 223 -0.41 -2.27 -15.82
CA ALA A 223 -1.81 -2.23 -15.45
C ALA A 223 -2.40 -3.65 -15.61
N LEU A 224 -3.11 -4.12 -14.59
CA LEU A 224 -3.61 -5.49 -14.52
C LEU A 224 -5.10 -5.51 -14.18
N ALA A 225 -5.89 -6.22 -14.99
CA ALA A 225 -7.24 -6.66 -14.62
C ALA A 225 -7.11 -7.86 -13.68
N ALA A 226 -7.03 -7.58 -12.39
CA ALA A 226 -6.69 -8.59 -11.37
C ALA A 226 -7.89 -9.41 -10.89
N ALA A 227 -9.11 -8.86 -10.98
CA ALA A 227 -10.32 -9.54 -10.51
C ALA A 227 -10.61 -10.81 -11.34
N THR A 228 -11.12 -11.86 -10.69
CA THR A 228 -11.39 -13.15 -11.32
C THR A 228 -12.81 -13.65 -11.00
N GLY A 229 -13.33 -14.57 -11.84
CA GLY A 229 -14.67 -15.13 -11.68
C GLY A 229 -15.76 -14.06 -11.66
N LYS A 230 -16.75 -14.22 -10.77
CA LYS A 230 -17.85 -13.23 -10.63
C LYS A 230 -17.38 -11.82 -10.26
N ALA A 231 -16.26 -11.68 -9.56
CA ALA A 231 -15.76 -10.35 -9.19
C ALA A 231 -15.20 -9.58 -10.41
N ALA A 232 -14.87 -10.28 -11.49
CA ALA A 232 -14.51 -9.66 -12.76
C ALA A 232 -15.73 -9.09 -13.49
N GLU A 233 -16.94 -9.61 -13.22
CA GLU A 233 -18.18 -9.10 -13.79
C GLU A 233 -18.46 -7.69 -13.22
N GLY A 234 -18.14 -6.66 -13.99
CA GLY A 234 -18.36 -5.25 -13.62
C GLY A 234 -17.14 -4.53 -13.06
N GLU A 235 -16.05 -5.23 -12.72
CA GLU A 235 -14.79 -4.58 -12.38
C GLU A 235 -13.95 -4.34 -13.63
N GLN A 236 -13.89 -3.07 -14.05
CA GLN A 236 -13.15 -2.66 -15.25
C GLN A 236 -11.92 -1.82 -14.93
N ASN A 237 -11.63 -1.54 -13.65
CA ASN A 237 -10.48 -0.74 -13.27
C ASN A 237 -9.25 -1.63 -13.06
N PRO A 238 -8.09 -1.22 -13.59
CA PRO A 238 -6.86 -1.94 -13.31
C PRO A 238 -6.41 -1.73 -11.86
N ILE A 239 -5.54 -2.63 -11.42
CA ILE A 239 -4.55 -2.35 -10.40
C ILE A 239 -3.20 -2.13 -11.09
N PHE A 240 -2.41 -1.19 -10.59
CA PHE A 240 -1.09 -0.90 -11.12
C PHE A 240 -0.04 -1.64 -10.31
N VAL A 241 0.64 -2.58 -10.96
CA VAL A 241 1.66 -3.44 -10.38
C VAL A 241 3.03 -2.90 -10.73
N SER A 242 3.93 -2.86 -9.75
CA SER A 242 5.32 -2.45 -9.97
C SER A 242 6.26 -3.19 -9.05
N ILE A 243 7.50 -3.36 -9.50
CA ILE A 243 8.58 -3.96 -8.71
C ILE A 243 8.79 -3.11 -7.46
N GLY A 244 8.77 -3.74 -6.29
CA GLY A 244 9.26 -3.14 -5.05
C GLY A 244 10.76 -3.41 -4.91
N HIS A 245 11.11 -4.65 -4.55
CA HIS A 245 12.48 -5.11 -4.29
C HIS A 245 12.59 -6.63 -4.46
N LYS A 246 13.72 -7.14 -4.99
CA LYS A 246 14.11 -8.56 -5.14
C LYS A 246 13.11 -9.43 -5.90
N VAL A 247 12.30 -8.83 -6.76
CA VAL A 247 11.40 -9.52 -7.70
C VAL A 247 11.51 -8.87 -9.07
N SER A 248 11.36 -9.67 -10.12
CA SER A 248 11.13 -9.22 -11.48
C SER A 248 9.70 -8.70 -11.65
N LEU A 249 9.43 -7.96 -12.73
CA LEU A 249 8.07 -7.48 -13.01
C LEU A 249 7.14 -8.65 -13.35
N GLU A 250 7.69 -9.65 -14.02
CA GLU A 250 7.01 -10.88 -14.42
C GLU A 250 6.54 -11.67 -13.20
N THR A 251 7.43 -11.90 -12.24
CA THR A 251 7.11 -12.52 -10.94
C THR A 251 6.10 -11.68 -10.17
N ALA A 252 6.28 -10.35 -10.14
CA ALA A 252 5.36 -9.44 -9.45
C ALA A 252 3.93 -9.53 -10.00
N VAL A 253 3.76 -9.45 -11.32
CA VAL A 253 2.46 -9.56 -11.99
C VAL A 253 1.84 -10.93 -11.76
N ALA A 254 2.63 -12.01 -11.87
CA ALA A 254 2.15 -13.36 -11.65
C ALA A 254 1.63 -13.59 -10.22
N LEU A 255 2.37 -13.11 -9.22
CA LEU A 255 1.96 -13.20 -7.81
C LEU A 255 0.74 -12.35 -7.51
N VAL A 256 0.68 -11.11 -8.00
CA VAL A 256 -0.49 -10.25 -7.82
C VAL A 256 -1.72 -10.90 -8.42
N ARG A 257 -1.63 -11.44 -9.64
CA ARG A 257 -2.74 -12.15 -10.28
C ARG A 257 -3.15 -13.39 -9.49
N ALA A 258 -2.19 -14.20 -9.04
CA ALA A 258 -2.46 -15.39 -8.24
C ALA A 258 -3.10 -15.07 -6.88
N CYS A 259 -2.75 -13.92 -6.28
CA CYS A 259 -3.31 -13.44 -5.03
C CYS A 259 -4.65 -12.71 -5.19
N SER A 260 -5.17 -12.57 -6.42
CA SER A 260 -6.34 -11.74 -6.69
C SER A 260 -7.59 -12.55 -6.99
N ARG A 261 -8.53 -12.52 -6.04
CA ARG A 261 -9.93 -12.87 -6.28
C ARG A 261 -10.75 -11.65 -6.70
N PHE A 262 -10.37 -10.49 -6.18
CA PHE A 262 -10.99 -9.18 -6.43
C PHE A 262 -9.97 -8.25 -7.11
N ARG A 263 -10.34 -6.99 -7.35
CA ARG A 263 -9.42 -5.97 -7.89
C ARG A 263 -8.15 -5.82 -7.05
N VAL A 264 -8.31 -5.85 -5.73
CA VAL A 264 -7.22 -5.73 -4.76
C VAL A 264 -6.81 -7.14 -4.32
N PRO A 265 -5.51 -7.48 -4.36
CA PRO A 265 -5.02 -8.78 -3.91
C PRO A 265 -5.40 -9.08 -2.48
N GLU A 266 -5.66 -10.35 -2.18
CA GLU A 266 -6.15 -10.81 -0.88
C GLU A 266 -5.27 -10.36 0.30
N PRO A 267 -3.92 -10.35 0.24
CA PRO A 267 -3.09 -9.82 1.32
C PRO A 267 -3.35 -8.35 1.65
N ILE A 268 -3.40 -7.49 0.63
CA ILE A 268 -3.68 -6.07 0.81
C ILE A 268 -5.14 -5.87 1.26
N ARG A 269 -6.08 -6.60 0.66
CA ARG A 269 -7.51 -6.51 0.99
C ARG A 269 -7.76 -6.86 2.46
N GLN A 270 -7.07 -7.87 2.98
CA GLN A 270 -7.16 -8.24 4.40
C GLN A 270 -6.50 -7.18 5.29
N ALA A 271 -5.34 -6.65 4.90
CA ALA A 271 -4.67 -5.57 5.64
C ALA A 271 -5.57 -4.33 5.78
N ASP A 272 -6.20 -3.88 4.69
CA ASP A 272 -7.17 -2.76 4.65
C ASP A 272 -8.45 -3.05 5.45
N LEU A 273 -9.03 -4.26 5.32
CA LEU A 273 -10.23 -4.62 6.06
C LEU A 273 -9.98 -4.62 7.59
N LYS A 274 -8.84 -5.15 8.01
CA LYS A 274 -8.46 -5.28 9.42
C LYS A 274 -8.04 -3.93 10.02
N SER A 275 -7.25 -3.13 9.30
CA SER A 275 -6.86 -1.79 9.72
C SER A 275 -8.09 -0.89 9.94
N ARG A 276 -9.05 -0.90 8.99
CA ARG A 276 -10.33 -0.18 9.14
C ARG A 276 -11.16 -0.67 10.32
N ASN A 277 -11.11 -1.95 10.65
CA ASN A 277 -11.82 -2.47 11.82
C ASN A 277 -11.18 -1.98 13.12
N GLU A 278 -9.85 -1.91 13.19
CA GLU A 278 -9.13 -1.32 14.32
C GLU A 278 -9.40 0.17 14.50
N ILE A 279 -9.52 0.93 13.39
CA ILE A 279 -9.97 2.33 13.44
C ILE A 279 -11.34 2.44 14.11
N ARG A 280 -12.31 1.60 13.71
CA ARG A 280 -13.67 1.63 14.29
C ARG A 280 -13.66 1.34 15.78
N LYS A 281 -12.92 0.31 16.22
CA LYS A 281 -12.77 -0.03 17.64
C LYS A 281 -12.17 1.13 18.42
N TRP A 282 -11.18 1.81 17.84
CA TRP A 282 -10.53 2.94 18.49
C TRP A 282 -11.45 4.15 18.63
N CYS A 283 -12.18 4.54 17.59
CA CYS A 283 -13.16 5.63 17.65
C CYS A 283 -14.23 5.35 18.73
N GLN A 284 -14.76 4.13 18.78
CA GLN A 284 -15.73 3.73 19.81
C GLN A 284 -15.16 3.78 21.23
N GLN A 285 -13.88 3.45 21.41
CA GLN A 285 -13.22 3.56 22.71
C GLN A 285 -13.08 5.02 23.14
N GLN A 286 -12.69 5.92 22.23
CA GLN A 286 -12.57 7.34 22.53
C GLN A 286 -13.91 7.97 22.93
N GLU A 287 -14.99 7.62 22.23
CA GLU A 287 -16.34 8.09 22.57
C GLU A 287 -16.76 7.64 23.98
N LYS A 288 -16.45 6.39 24.35
CA LYS A 288 -16.71 5.86 25.70
C LYS A 288 -15.89 6.57 26.76
N ASP A 289 -14.60 6.77 26.51
CA ASP A 289 -13.68 7.44 27.43
C ASP A 289 -14.12 8.90 27.65
N ALA A 290 -14.49 9.61 26.58
CA ALA A 290 -15.01 10.97 26.64
C ALA A 290 -16.34 11.05 27.42
N ALA A 291 -17.25 10.10 27.20
CA ALA A 291 -18.51 10.02 27.95
C ALA A 291 -18.28 9.74 29.44
N ALA A 292 -17.34 8.85 29.79
CA ALA A 292 -16.98 8.56 31.17
C ALA A 292 -16.34 9.77 31.87
N LEU A 293 -15.46 10.50 31.18
CA LEU A 293 -14.86 11.76 31.65
C LEU A 293 -15.93 12.84 31.89
N ALA A 294 -16.88 13.02 30.97
CA ALA A 294 -17.98 13.96 31.13
C ALA A 294 -18.90 13.61 32.32
N LEU A 295 -19.19 12.32 32.51
CA LEU A 295 -19.98 11.85 33.65
C LEU A 295 -19.24 12.07 34.99
N ALA A 296 -17.93 11.81 35.03
CA ALA A 296 -17.11 12.08 36.22
C ALA A 296 -17.04 13.59 36.54
N ALA A 297 -16.98 14.45 35.53
CA ALA A 297 -16.97 15.91 35.72
C ALA A 297 -18.31 16.46 36.25
N THR A 298 -19.42 15.82 35.93
CA THR A 298 -20.77 16.23 36.38
C THR A 298 -21.15 15.65 37.75
N GLY A 299 -20.53 14.56 38.19
CA GLY A 299 -20.78 13.94 39.51
C GLY A 299 -20.04 14.57 40.70
N SER A 300 -19.16 15.55 40.49
CA SER A 300 -18.30 16.14 41.54
C SER A 300 -18.85 17.40 42.23
N THR A 301 -20.12 17.77 42.03
CA THR A 301 -20.72 19.02 42.57
C THR A 301 -21.72 18.85 43.72
N ALA A 302 -21.80 17.67 44.36
CA ALA A 302 -22.63 17.49 45.55
C ALA A 302 -21.83 17.70 46.84
N THR A 303 -21.63 18.96 47.24
CA THR A 303 -21.25 19.29 48.63
C THR A 303 -22.45 19.00 49.54
N PRO A 304 -22.33 18.21 50.61
CA PRO A 304 -23.44 18.03 51.53
C PRO A 304 -23.62 19.34 52.31
N ALA A 305 -24.79 19.98 52.14
CA ALA A 305 -25.18 21.09 52.98
C ALA A 305 -25.28 20.58 54.43
N ALA A 306 -24.38 21.06 55.28
CA ALA A 306 -24.41 20.82 56.72
C ALA A 306 -25.64 21.52 57.30
N ASN A 307 -26.56 20.73 57.86
CA ASN A 307 -27.67 21.24 58.67
C ASN A 307 -27.13 21.70 60.03
N HIS A 308 -27.27 22.99 60.32
CA HIS A 308 -27.25 23.57 61.66
C HIS A 308 -28.47 24.47 61.83
#